data_AF-B2TNK5-F1
#
_entry.id   AF-B2TNK5-F1
#
_cell.length_a   1.000
_cell.length_b   1.000
_cell.length_c   1.000
_cell.angle_alpha   90.00
_cell.angle_beta   90.00
_cell.angle_gamma   90.00
#
_symmetry.space_group_name_H-M   'P 1'
#
loop_
_entity.id
_entity.type
_entity.pdbx_description
1 polymer ?
#
loop_
_entity_poly.entity_id
_entity_poly.type
_entity_poly.pdbx_seq_one_letter_code
_entity_poly.pdbx_strand_id
1 'polypeptide(L)' 'MRLLRIVFFIILLLLYEKIWRPIICKKNIHMHINNLGGQVDNIERLTQRDEIYNVYYTVNGKLNNSIVKFNLFYKSKWN' A
#
# COMPACT_ATOMS: atom_id res chain seq x y z
N MET A 1 14.30 -11.63 -31.51
CA MET A 1 14.09 -10.26 -30.95
C MET A 1 12.69 -10.01 -30.37
N ARG A 2 11.59 -10.48 -30.98
CA ARG A 2 10.21 -10.24 -30.48
C ARG A 2 9.93 -10.87 -29.09
N LEU A 3 10.43 -12.08 -28.86
CA LEU A 3 10.27 -12.82 -27.59
C LEU A 3 10.97 -12.14 -26.40
N LEU A 4 12.18 -11.61 -26.62
CA LEU A 4 12.92 -10.86 -25.59
C LEU A 4 12.17 -9.62 -25.11
N ARG A 5 11.49 -8.91 -26.01
CA ARG A 5 10.64 -7.76 -25.63
C ARG A 5 9.47 -8.19 -24.75
N ILE A 6 8.80 -9.30 -25.09
CA ILE A 6 7.68 -9.83 -24.30
C ILE A 6 8.15 -10.20 -22.89
N VAL A 7 9.26 -10.92 -22.78
CA VAL A 7 9.84 -11.30 -21.49
C VAL A 7 10.20 -10.06 -20.67
N PHE A 8 10.80 -9.04 -21.29
CA PHE A 8 11.10 -7.78 -20.64
C PHE A 8 9.85 -7.07 -20.10
N PHE A 9 8.77 -7.00 -20.89
CA PHE A 9 7.50 -6.43 -20.44
C PHE A 9 6.89 -7.21 -19.27
N ILE A 10 6.97 -8.54 -19.27
CA ILE A 10 6.48 -9.37 -18.17
C ILE A 10 7.26 -9.06 -16.87
N ILE A 11 8.58 -8.93 -16.95
CA ILE A 11 9.43 -8.58 -15.80
C ILE A 11 9.05 -7.20 -15.26
N LEU A 12 8.87 -6.21 -16.12
CA LEU A 12 8.40 -4.87 -15.72
C LEU A 12 7.05 -4.92 -15.01
N LEU A 13 6.11 -5.71 -15.52
CA LEU A 13 4.78 -5.86 -14.94
C LEU A 13 4.84 -6.50 -13.55
N LEU A 14 5.70 -7.50 -13.37
CA LEU A 14 5.94 -8.14 -12.07
C LEU A 14 6.61 -7.19 -11.06
N LEU A 15 7.57 -6.37 -11.50
CA LEU A 15 8.20 -5.36 -10.65
C LEU A 15 7.20 -4.29 -10.22
N TYR A 16 6.30 -3.88 -11.13
CA TYR A 16 5.25 -2.93 -10.81
C TYR A 16 4.30 -3.47 -9.72
N GLU A 17 3.80 -4.70 -9.89
CA GLU A 17 2.87 -5.32 -8.94
C GLU A 17 3.54 -5.62 -7.58
N LYS A 18 4.80 -6.08 -7.57
CA LYS A 18 5.45 -6.50 -6.31
C LYS A 18 6.13 -5.37 -5.55
N ILE A 19 6.62 -4.34 -6.24
CA ILE A 19 7.47 -3.30 -5.63
C ILE A 19 6.73 -1.97 -5.62
N TRP A 20 6.34 -1.47 -6.80
CA TRP A 20 5.77 -0.13 -6.92
C TRP A 20 4.41 -0.03 -6.24
N ARG A 21 3.54 -1.02 -6.46
CA ARG A 21 2.18 -1.00 -5.92
C ARG A 21 2.14 -0.94 -4.38
N PRO A 22 2.89 -1.77 -3.63
CA PRO A 22 2.98 -1.64 -2.17
C PRO A 22 3.58 -0.31 -1.70
N ILE A 23 4.60 0.21 -2.38
CA ILE A 23 5.24 1.48 -2.01
C ILE A 23 4.22 2.64 -2.09
N ILE A 24 3.44 2.68 -3.17
CA ILE A 24 2.40 3.71 -3.37
C ILE A 24 1.30 3.57 -2.30
N CYS A 25 0.86 2.35 -2.00
CA CYS A 25 -0.16 2.11 -0.96
C CYS A 25 0.32 2.59 0.42
N LYS A 26 1.54 2.22 0.82
CA LYS A 26 2.15 2.69 2.07
C LYS A 26 2.29 4.21 2.11
N LYS A 27 2.71 4.84 1.00
CA LYS A 27 2.78 6.31 0.91
C LYS A 27 1.40 6.96 1.13
N ASN A 28 0.34 6.40 0.56
CA ASN A 28 -1.03 6.90 0.76
C ASN A 28 -1.50 6.72 2.21
N ILE A 29 -1.12 5.63 2.88
CA ILE A 29 -1.40 5.41 4.31
C ILE A 29 -0.73 6.51 5.15
N HIS A 30 0.58 6.71 4.98
CA HIS A 30 1.32 7.74 5.71
C HIS A 30 0.73 9.13 5.47
N MET A 31 0.39 9.47 4.22
CA MET A 31 -0.23 10.75 3.91
C MET A 31 -1.59 10.92 4.58
N HIS A 32 -2.43 9.88 4.58
CA HIS A 32 -3.74 9.94 5.24
C HIS A 32 -3.61 10.18 6.75
N ILE A 33 -2.75 9.41 7.43
CA ILE A 33 -2.54 9.56 8.88
C ILE A 33 -1.88 10.89 9.23
N ASN A 34 -0.90 11.34 8.45
CA ASN A 34 -0.28 12.66 8.64
C ASN A 34 -1.31 13.80 8.48
N ASN A 35 -2.25 13.68 7.54
CA ASN A 35 -3.33 14.66 7.37
C ASN A 35 -4.30 14.69 8.56
N LEU A 36 -4.40 13.59 9.32
CA LEU A 36 -5.15 13.52 10.57
C LEU A 36 -4.36 14.08 11.78
N GLY A 37 -3.13 14.56 11.56
CA GLY A 37 -2.21 14.95 12.64
C GLY A 37 -1.66 13.75 13.43
N GLY A 38 -1.70 12.55 12.84
CA GLY A 38 -1.20 11.34 13.45
C GLY A 38 0.19 10.94 12.96
N GLN A 39 0.73 9.91 13.61
CA GLN A 39 1.95 9.22 13.22
C GLN A 39 1.66 7.74 12.99
N VAL A 40 2.18 7.19 11.89
CA VAL A 40 2.10 5.75 11.62
C VAL A 40 3.18 5.03 12.42
N ASP A 41 2.77 4.07 13.24
CA ASP A 41 3.66 3.27 14.08
C ASP A 41 4.07 1.98 13.37
N ASN A 42 3.09 1.26 12.80
CA ASN A 42 3.33 0.02 12.08
C ASN A 42 2.32 -0.17 10.93
N ILE A 43 2.76 -0.80 9.85
CA ILE A 43 1.91 -1.19 8.71
C ILE A 43 2.14 -2.67 8.44
N GLU A 44 1.16 -3.50 8.78
CA GLU A 44 1.16 -4.93 8.50
C GLU A 44 0.37 -5.21 7.23
N ARG A 45 0.96 -5.96 6.30
CA ARG A 45 0.26 -6.38 5.09
C ARG A 45 -0.46 -7.70 5.38
N LEU A 46 -1.79 -7.68 5.37
CA LEU A 46 -2.62 -8.86 5.64
C LEU A 46 -2.64 -9.83 4.45
N THR A 47 -2.69 -9.29 3.23
CA THR A 47 -2.74 -10.13 2.01
C THR A 47 -1.92 -9.52 0.88
N GLN A 48 -1.13 -10.35 0.20
CA GLN A 48 -0.39 -9.91 -0.99
C GLN A 48 -1.29 -9.61 -2.19
N ARG A 49 -2.41 -10.33 -2.35
CA ARG A 49 -3.27 -10.22 -3.53
C ARG A 49 -4.13 -8.94 -3.52
N ASP A 50 -4.74 -8.66 -2.37
CA ASP A 50 -5.79 -7.64 -2.26
C ASP A 50 -5.32 -6.30 -1.67
N GLU A 51 -4.01 -6.10 -1.50
CA GLU A 51 -3.42 -4.89 -0.90
C GLU A 51 -4.19 -4.40 0.33
N ILE A 52 -4.42 -5.34 1.24
CA ILE A 52 -5.07 -5.08 2.52
C ILE A 52 -3.97 -4.89 3.56
N TYR A 53 -4.04 -3.77 4.26
CA TYR A 53 -3.09 -3.40 5.30
C TYR A 53 -3.82 -3.15 6.61
N ASN A 54 -3.21 -3.59 7.69
CA ASN A 54 -3.57 -3.26 9.05
C ASN A 54 -2.60 -2.15 9.51
N VAL A 55 -3.14 -0.98 9.84
CA VAL A 55 -2.37 0.23 10.10
C VAL A 55 -2.52 0.59 11.57
N TYR A 56 -1.43 0.52 12.30
CA TYR A 56 -1.34 1.00 13.67
C TYR A 56 -0.77 2.42 13.65
N TYR A 57 -1.50 3.34 14.26
CA TYR A 57 -1.13 4.75 14.24
C TYR A 57 -1.57 5.47 15.51
N THR A 58 -0.81 6.50 15.88
CA THR A 58 -1.09 7.33 17.04
C THR A 58 -1.62 8.68 16.60
N VAL A 59 -2.77 9.10 17.12
CA VAL A 59 -3.33 10.46 16.93
C VAL A 59 -3.64 11.02 18.30
N ASN A 60 -3.14 12.23 18.59
CA ASN A 60 -3.33 12.91 19.87
C ASN A 60 -2.97 12.04 21.10
N GLY A 61 -1.88 11.27 20.99
CA GLY A 61 -1.41 10.37 22.06
C GLY A 61 -2.26 9.11 22.27
N LYS A 62 -3.27 8.86 21.44
CA LYS A 62 -4.07 7.62 21.46
C LYS A 62 -3.63 6.69 20.33
N LEU A 63 -3.34 5.44 20.69
CA LEU A 63 -3.14 4.36 19.75
C LEU A 63 -4.47 3.98 19.09
N ASN A 64 -4.48 3.99 17.76
CA ASN A 64 -5.58 3.57 16.93
C ASN A 64 -5.12 2.46 15.99
N ASN A 65 -6.09 1.69 15.51
CA ASN A 65 -5.90 0.72 14.47
C ASN A 65 -7.01 0.87 13.42
N SER A 66 -6.66 0.75 12.14
CA SER A 66 -7.63 0.67 11.06
C SER A 66 -7.16 -0.27 9.97
N ILE A 67 -8.12 -0.92 9.33
CA ILE A 67 -7.86 -1.78 8.18
C ILE A 67 -8.12 -0.96 6.92
N VAL A 68 -7.13 -0.89 6.04
CA VAL A 68 -7.23 -0.20 4.77
C VAL A 68 -7.08 -1.19 3.61
N LYS A 69 -8.03 -1.12 2.68
CA LYS A 69 -8.01 -1.91 1.44
C LYS A 69 -7.80 -0.99 0.24
N PHE A 70 -6.83 -1.34 -0.61
CA PHE A 70 -6.58 -0.64 -1.87
C PHE A 70 -7.12 -1.43 -3.07
N ASN A 71 -7.79 -0.75 -3.99
CA ASN A 71 -8.11 -1.34 -5.29
C ASN A 71 -6.93 -1.27 -6.28
N LEU A 72 -7.12 -1.73 -7.52
CA LEU A 72 -6.12 -1.67 -8.59
C LEU A 72 -5.67 -0.23 -8.93
N PHE A 73 -6.51 0.76 -8.65
CA PHE A 73 -6.26 2.19 -8.91
C PHE A 73 -5.84 2.97 -7.66
N TYR A 74 -5.35 2.28 -6.62
CA TYR A 74 -4.89 2.89 -5.36
C TYR A 74 -5.97 3.66 -4.58
N LYS A 75 -7.24 3.46 -4.88
CA LYS A 75 -8.34 4.01 -4.08
C LYS A 75 -8.40 3.24 -2.76
N SER A 76 -8.24 3.95 -1.65
CA SER A 76 -8.29 3.39 -0.30
C SER A 76 -9.73 3.38 0.23
N LYS A 77 -10.07 2.28 0.90
CA LYS A 77 -11.23 2.17 1.77
C LYS A 77 -10.73 1.87 3.18
N TRP A 78 -11.05 2.74 4.12
CA TRP A 78 -10.68 2.63 5.54
C TRP A 78 -11.88 2.09 6.33
N ASN A 79 -11.61 1.12 7.19
CA ASN A 79 -12.57 0.44 8.05
C ASN A 79 -12.06 0.42 9.50
#